data_AF-A0AA35RG03-F1
#
_entry.id   AF-A0AA35RG03-F1
#
_cell.length_a   1.000
_cell.length_b   1.000
_cell.length_c   1.000
_cell.angle_alpha   90.00
_cell.angle_beta   90.00
_cell.angle_gamma   90.00
#
_symmetry.space_group_name_H-M   'P 1'
#
loop_
_entity.id
_entity.type
_entity.pdbx_description
1 polymer ?
#
loop_
_entity_poly.entity_id
_entity_poly.type
_entity_poly.pdbx_seq_one_letter_code
_entity_poly.pdbx_strand_id
1 'polypeptide(L)'
;MPAECVTADAVNFMVTHARGQLCMPMTSERLRSRNSPSSQPTAFTTSVDYKWETTTGVSAYDRSATILALTHPNSAPGDFIHPGHMFPLRADPGGVLSRPGHTEAIIDLAELAGVFPGGVVCEIMNADGSMARMPDLELFAAKHDLKIFSIAQLIAHRRITETLITRVAEANLPTKYGVARIIGYRGSIDEGEHAALVVGEWKNGDEVMVRVHSECLTGDAFGSLKCDCGEQLDMAMRMIFENGSGALVYLRQEGRGIGLHNKIKAFVRSTGAGPGHYRSQCCAGVPA
;
A
#
# COMPACT_ATOMS: atom_id res chain seq x y z
N MET A 1 -14.99 -5.04 -10.36
CA MET A 1 -15.87 -5.90 -9.53
C MET A 1 -15.07 -7.08 -8.98
N PRO A 2 -15.46 -7.70 -7.86
CA PRO A 2 -14.83 -8.96 -7.41
C PRO A 2 -14.98 -10.06 -8.46
N ALA A 3 -13.91 -10.82 -8.68
CA ALA A 3 -13.85 -11.82 -9.75
C ALA A 3 -14.80 -13.00 -9.49
N GLU A 4 -14.96 -13.43 -8.24
CA GLU A 4 -15.83 -14.57 -7.90
C GLU A 4 -17.34 -14.25 -8.06
N CYS A 5 -17.70 -12.97 -8.13
CA CYS A 5 -19.08 -12.51 -8.32
C CYS A 5 -19.39 -12.19 -9.79
N VAL A 6 -18.49 -12.48 -10.72
CA VAL A 6 -18.65 -12.11 -12.13
C VAL A 6 -19.80 -12.87 -12.78
N THR A 7 -20.54 -12.19 -13.65
CA THR A 7 -21.56 -12.78 -14.52
C THR A 7 -21.29 -12.41 -15.97
N ALA A 8 -21.85 -13.17 -16.91
CA ALA A 8 -21.80 -12.83 -18.33
C ALA A 8 -22.41 -11.44 -18.60
N ASP A 9 -23.49 -11.08 -17.92
CA ASP A 9 -24.11 -9.74 -18.03
C ASP A 9 -23.17 -8.64 -17.55
N ALA A 10 -22.44 -8.85 -16.46
CA ALA A 10 -21.45 -7.90 -15.96
C ALA A 10 -20.28 -7.73 -16.95
N VAL A 11 -19.78 -8.84 -17.53
CA VAL A 11 -18.77 -8.78 -18.59
C VAL A 11 -19.28 -8.04 -19.81
N ASN A 12 -20.50 -8.35 -20.26
CA ASN A 12 -21.14 -7.69 -21.39
C ASN A 12 -21.33 -6.18 -21.12
N PHE A 13 -21.73 -5.83 -19.90
CA PHE A 13 -21.84 -4.44 -19.47
C PHE A 13 -20.49 -3.72 -19.56
N MET A 14 -19.41 -4.31 -19.02
CA MET A 14 -18.08 -3.73 -19.07
C MET A 14 -17.62 -3.48 -20.52
N VAL A 15 -17.74 -4.46 -21.40
CA VAL A 15 -17.26 -4.28 -22.78
C VAL A 15 -18.14 -3.38 -23.63
N THR A 16 -19.43 -3.24 -23.28
CA THR A 16 -20.37 -2.37 -24.00
C THR A 16 -20.24 -0.92 -23.56
N HIS A 17 -20.13 -0.70 -22.24
CA HIS A 17 -20.23 0.62 -21.63
C HIS A 17 -18.88 1.19 -21.19
N ALA A 18 -17.97 0.38 -20.66
CA ALA A 18 -16.60 0.83 -20.35
C ALA A 18 -15.69 0.73 -21.58
N ARG A 19 -15.81 -0.36 -22.36
CA ARG A 19 -15.16 -0.59 -23.66
C ARG A 19 -13.64 -0.77 -23.63
N GLY A 20 -12.98 -0.52 -22.51
CA GLY A 20 -11.55 -0.72 -22.34
C GLY A 20 -11.13 -2.20 -22.34
N GLN A 21 -9.86 -2.43 -22.03
CA GLN A 21 -9.32 -3.78 -21.96
C GLN A 21 -9.79 -4.47 -20.68
N LEU A 22 -10.49 -5.59 -20.83
CA LEU A 22 -10.90 -6.39 -19.68
C LEU A 22 -9.69 -7.11 -19.10
N CYS A 23 -9.34 -6.79 -17.86
CA CYS A 23 -8.20 -7.33 -17.13
C CYS A 23 -8.66 -8.00 -15.84
N MET A 24 -7.87 -8.96 -15.34
CA MET A 24 -8.18 -9.72 -14.13
C MET A 24 -7.07 -9.61 -13.09
N PRO A 25 -7.05 -8.56 -12.26
CA PRO A 25 -6.16 -8.50 -11.10
C PRO A 25 -6.36 -9.69 -10.18
N MET A 26 -5.26 -10.34 -9.79
CA MET A 26 -5.27 -11.45 -8.83
C MET A 26 -4.01 -11.40 -7.95
N THR A 27 -4.09 -12.05 -6.79
CA THR A 27 -2.93 -12.20 -5.92
C THR A 27 -1.77 -12.88 -6.64
N SER A 28 -0.56 -12.49 -6.25
CA SER A 28 0.66 -13.13 -6.73
C SER A 28 0.63 -14.64 -6.51
N GLU A 29 0.10 -15.10 -5.37
CA GLU A 29 -0.07 -16.53 -5.05
C GLU A 29 -0.88 -17.28 -6.11
N ARG A 30 -2.02 -16.73 -6.51
CA ARG A 30 -2.89 -17.38 -7.50
C ARG A 30 -2.23 -17.50 -8.88
N LEU A 31 -1.37 -16.55 -9.23
CA LEU A 31 -0.69 -16.50 -10.53
C LEU A 31 0.72 -17.13 -10.51
N ARG A 32 1.18 -17.70 -9.39
CA ARG A 32 2.57 -18.21 -9.21
C ARG A 32 3.02 -19.17 -10.30
N SER A 33 2.13 -20.00 -10.84
CA SER A 33 2.43 -21.00 -11.87
C SER A 33 2.32 -20.49 -13.32
N ARG A 34 2.01 -19.20 -13.54
CA ARG A 34 1.67 -18.62 -14.85
C ARG A 34 2.60 -17.47 -15.28
N ASN A 35 3.80 -17.41 -14.69
CA ASN A 35 4.72 -16.30 -14.86
C ASN A 35 5.40 -16.28 -16.25
N SER A 36 5.29 -15.12 -16.91
CA SER A 36 6.39 -14.55 -17.69
C SER A 36 6.75 -13.20 -17.05
N PRO A 37 8.04 -12.87 -16.83
CA PRO A 37 8.41 -11.56 -16.29
C PRO A 37 8.06 -10.45 -17.29
N SER A 38 7.20 -9.51 -16.90
CA SER A 38 6.90 -8.31 -17.68
C SER A 38 7.75 -7.12 -17.22
N SER A 39 8.41 -6.42 -18.14
CA SER A 39 9.12 -5.16 -17.89
C SER A 39 8.21 -3.92 -17.89
N GLN A 40 6.89 -4.11 -18.03
CA GLN A 40 5.91 -3.03 -18.07
C GLN A 40 5.52 -2.53 -16.67
N PRO A 41 5.07 -1.26 -16.53
CA PRO A 41 4.55 -0.73 -15.27
C PRO A 41 3.32 -1.49 -14.75
N THR A 42 2.58 -2.14 -15.65
CA THR A 42 1.46 -3.03 -15.36
C THR A 42 1.91 -4.48 -15.50
N ALA A 43 1.77 -5.26 -14.44
CA ALA A 43 2.26 -6.64 -14.38
C ALA A 43 1.34 -7.63 -15.11
N PHE A 44 1.22 -7.49 -16.43
CA PHE A 44 0.50 -8.44 -17.27
C PHE A 44 1.17 -9.82 -17.22
N THR A 45 0.38 -10.87 -17.04
CA THR A 45 0.80 -12.24 -17.34
C THR A 45 0.40 -12.64 -18.76
N THR A 46 0.84 -13.81 -19.21
CA THR A 46 0.35 -14.41 -20.45
C THR A 46 -1.18 -14.47 -20.44
N SER A 47 -1.81 -14.10 -21.55
CA SER A 47 -3.27 -14.17 -21.67
C SER A 47 -3.76 -15.61 -21.63
N VAL A 48 -5.00 -15.80 -21.17
CA VAL A 48 -5.56 -17.11 -20.85
C VAL A 48 -7.02 -17.21 -21.28
N ASP A 49 -7.43 -18.41 -21.66
CA ASP A 49 -8.84 -18.82 -21.71
C ASP A 49 -9.00 -20.10 -20.90
N TYR A 50 -10.16 -20.29 -20.28
CA TYR A 50 -10.50 -21.57 -19.67
C TYR A 50 -10.79 -22.60 -20.74
N LYS A 51 -10.21 -23.79 -20.61
CA LYS A 51 -10.30 -24.87 -21.61
C LYS A 51 -11.70 -25.48 -21.67
N TRP A 52 -12.39 -25.46 -20.55
CA TRP A 52 -13.68 -26.10 -20.37
C TRP A 52 -14.77 -25.03 -20.45
N GLU A 53 -15.95 -25.40 -20.93
CA GLU A 53 -17.12 -24.49 -20.94
C GLU A 53 -16.92 -23.17 -21.72
N THR A 54 -15.95 -23.14 -22.64
CA THR A 54 -15.72 -22.02 -23.56
C THR A 54 -15.72 -22.53 -25.01
N THR A 55 -15.85 -21.59 -25.94
CA THR A 55 -15.82 -21.85 -27.38
C THR A 55 -14.62 -21.16 -28.02
N THR A 56 -14.76 -19.88 -28.36
CA THR A 56 -13.69 -19.06 -28.93
C THR A 56 -12.94 -18.25 -27.89
N GLY A 57 -13.46 -18.16 -26.66
CA GLY A 57 -12.86 -17.42 -25.55
C GLY A 57 -13.29 -15.95 -25.45
N VAL A 58 -13.85 -15.36 -26.52
CA VAL A 58 -14.11 -13.90 -26.58
C VAL A 58 -15.50 -13.49 -26.09
N SER A 59 -16.45 -14.42 -26.06
CA SER A 59 -17.84 -14.12 -25.69
C SER A 59 -17.91 -13.62 -24.24
N ALA A 60 -19.00 -12.92 -23.88
CA ALA A 60 -19.19 -12.52 -22.47
C ALA A 60 -19.29 -13.75 -21.54
N TYR A 61 -19.90 -14.83 -22.03
CA TYR A 61 -20.00 -16.11 -21.32
C TYR A 61 -18.63 -16.75 -21.14
N ASP A 62 -17.86 -16.91 -22.22
CA ASP A 62 -16.54 -17.56 -22.21
C ASP A 62 -15.55 -16.82 -21.28
N ARG A 63 -15.57 -15.49 -21.34
CA ARG A 63 -14.74 -14.64 -20.48
C ARG A 63 -15.17 -14.72 -19.02
N SER A 64 -16.48 -14.73 -18.73
CA SER A 64 -16.97 -14.92 -17.37
C SER A 64 -16.59 -16.30 -16.81
N ALA A 65 -16.72 -17.36 -17.61
CA ALA A 65 -16.29 -18.71 -17.23
C ALA A 65 -14.78 -18.76 -16.94
N THR A 66 -13.97 -18.07 -17.76
CA THR A 66 -12.53 -17.96 -17.55
C THR A 66 -12.17 -17.27 -16.24
N ILE A 67 -12.83 -16.15 -15.94
CA ILE A 67 -12.63 -15.41 -14.69
C ILE A 67 -13.01 -16.30 -13.48
N LEU A 68 -14.17 -16.94 -13.52
CA LEU A 68 -14.64 -17.82 -12.43
C LEU A 68 -13.69 -19.01 -12.20
N ALA A 69 -13.25 -19.66 -13.27
CA ALA A 69 -12.27 -20.74 -13.18
C ALA A 69 -10.96 -20.26 -12.53
N LEU A 70 -10.51 -19.04 -12.84
CA LEU A 70 -9.34 -18.47 -12.18
C LEU A 70 -9.56 -18.14 -10.71
N THR A 71 -10.78 -18.05 -10.20
CA THR A 71 -11.05 -17.93 -8.75
C THR A 71 -11.21 -19.28 -8.06
N HIS A 72 -11.52 -20.34 -8.79
CA HIS A 72 -11.89 -21.62 -8.21
C HIS A 72 -10.69 -22.37 -7.59
N PRO A 73 -10.74 -22.81 -6.32
CA PRO A 73 -9.57 -23.34 -5.60
C PRO A 73 -8.96 -24.58 -6.27
N ASN A 74 -9.77 -25.41 -6.92
CA ASN A 74 -9.32 -26.65 -7.56
C ASN A 74 -8.80 -26.46 -9.00
N SER A 75 -8.86 -25.25 -9.56
CA SER A 75 -8.39 -25.04 -10.94
C SER A 75 -6.88 -25.11 -11.02
N ALA A 76 -6.39 -25.95 -11.93
CA ALA A 76 -4.98 -26.20 -12.16
C ALA A 76 -4.47 -25.43 -13.39
N PRO A 77 -3.14 -25.27 -13.55
CA PRO A 77 -2.57 -24.62 -14.74
C PRO A 77 -3.01 -25.26 -16.06
N GLY A 78 -3.16 -26.59 -16.08
CA GLY A 78 -3.57 -27.37 -17.26
C GLY A 78 -5.02 -27.20 -17.69
N ASP A 79 -5.84 -26.50 -16.89
CA ASP A 79 -7.22 -26.17 -17.24
C ASP A 79 -7.35 -24.94 -18.14
N PHE A 80 -6.23 -24.33 -18.52
CA PHE A 80 -6.22 -23.07 -19.27
C PHE A 80 -5.36 -23.18 -20.52
N ILE A 81 -5.81 -22.50 -21.56
CA ILE A 81 -5.14 -22.40 -22.85
C ILE A 81 -4.40 -21.07 -22.92
N HIS A 82 -3.23 -21.10 -23.55
CA HIS A 82 -2.37 -19.95 -23.76
C HIS A 82 -1.92 -19.88 -25.23
N PRO A 83 -1.95 -18.71 -25.90
CA PRO A 83 -2.60 -17.47 -25.44
C PRO A 83 -4.14 -17.61 -25.42
N GLY A 84 -4.81 -16.68 -24.73
CA GLY A 84 -6.27 -16.55 -24.73
C GLY A 84 -6.73 -15.08 -24.75
N HIS A 85 -7.97 -14.82 -24.34
CA HIS A 85 -8.62 -13.51 -24.46
C HIS A 85 -8.78 -12.76 -23.13
N MET A 86 -8.44 -13.39 -22.01
CA MET A 86 -8.42 -12.75 -20.71
C MET A 86 -7.00 -12.47 -20.24
N PHE A 87 -6.81 -11.33 -19.57
CA PHE A 87 -5.49 -10.78 -19.24
C PHE A 87 -5.32 -10.68 -17.72
N PRO A 88 -4.74 -11.70 -17.06
CA PRO A 88 -4.48 -11.62 -15.63
C PRO A 88 -3.42 -10.56 -15.33
N LEU A 89 -3.63 -9.83 -14.23
CA LEU A 89 -2.70 -8.84 -13.71
C LEU A 89 -2.24 -9.27 -12.31
N ARG A 90 -0.94 -9.28 -12.09
CA ARG A 90 -0.39 -9.61 -10.78
C ARG A 90 -0.41 -8.39 -9.87
N ALA A 91 -1.13 -8.49 -8.77
CA ALA A 91 -1.13 -7.46 -7.73
C ALA A 91 0.07 -7.57 -6.80
N ASP A 92 0.53 -6.41 -6.32
CA ASP A 92 1.50 -6.33 -5.23
C ASP A 92 0.88 -6.83 -3.91
N PRO A 93 1.57 -7.67 -3.12
CA PRO A 93 1.04 -8.18 -1.85
C PRO A 93 0.71 -7.09 -0.82
N GLY A 94 1.35 -5.92 -0.89
CA GLY A 94 1.06 -4.80 0.01
C GLY A 94 -0.16 -3.96 -0.43
N GLY A 95 -0.86 -4.35 -1.50
CA GLY A 95 -2.05 -3.65 -1.98
C GLY A 95 -1.79 -2.19 -2.35
N VAL A 96 -2.81 -1.33 -2.22
CA VAL A 96 -2.69 0.09 -2.57
C VAL A 96 -1.72 0.86 -1.68
N LEU A 97 -1.35 0.28 -0.54
CA LEU A 97 -0.40 0.87 0.40
C LEU A 97 1.05 0.68 -0.06
N SER A 98 1.33 -0.35 -0.87
CA SER A 98 2.61 -0.58 -1.54
C SER A 98 2.63 0.05 -2.94
N ARG A 99 1.60 -0.22 -3.75
CA ARG A 99 1.48 0.30 -5.13
C ARG A 99 0.09 0.92 -5.35
N PRO A 100 -0.04 2.24 -5.55
CA PRO A 100 -1.34 2.90 -5.71
C PRO A 100 -1.93 2.72 -7.12
N GLY A 101 -2.18 1.47 -7.53
CA GLY A 101 -2.73 1.11 -8.84
C GLY A 101 -4.15 0.54 -8.79
N HIS A 102 -4.85 0.55 -9.93
CA HIS A 102 -6.18 -0.08 -10.05
C HIS A 102 -6.12 -1.61 -9.85
N THR A 103 -4.98 -2.22 -10.20
CA THR A 103 -4.71 -3.64 -9.97
C THR A 103 -4.82 -3.96 -8.48
N GLU A 104 -4.12 -3.21 -7.63
CA GLU A 104 -4.16 -3.41 -6.18
C GLU A 104 -5.51 -2.99 -5.59
N ALA A 105 -6.08 -1.88 -6.07
CA ALA A 105 -7.33 -1.36 -5.52
C ALA A 105 -8.49 -2.36 -5.58
N ILE A 106 -8.62 -3.15 -6.65
CA ILE A 106 -9.70 -4.14 -6.72
C ILE A 106 -9.46 -5.36 -5.83
N ILE A 107 -8.19 -5.70 -5.54
CA ILE A 107 -7.85 -6.77 -4.61
C ILE A 107 -8.19 -6.36 -3.19
N ASP A 108 -7.75 -5.17 -2.80
CA ASP A 108 -8.03 -4.62 -1.48
C ASP A 108 -9.54 -4.47 -1.24
N LEU A 109 -10.30 -4.02 -2.25
CA LEU A 109 -11.76 -3.99 -2.16
C LEU A 109 -12.39 -5.37 -2.00
N ALA A 110 -11.86 -6.39 -2.69
CA ALA A 110 -12.34 -7.75 -2.57
C ALA A 110 -12.07 -8.31 -1.15
N GLU A 111 -10.89 -8.04 -0.60
CA GLU A 111 -10.54 -8.41 0.79
C GLU A 111 -11.45 -7.71 1.80
N LEU A 112 -11.67 -6.40 1.65
CA LEU A 112 -12.59 -5.63 2.51
C LEU A 112 -14.04 -6.15 2.42
N ALA A 113 -14.43 -6.72 1.30
CA ALA A 113 -15.75 -7.34 1.10
C ALA A 113 -15.81 -8.80 1.58
N GLY A 114 -14.71 -9.40 2.04
CA GLY A 114 -14.66 -10.78 2.54
C GLY A 114 -14.78 -11.85 1.45
N VAL A 115 -14.44 -11.51 0.21
CA VAL A 115 -14.52 -12.38 -0.98
C VAL A 115 -13.12 -12.72 -1.50
N PHE A 116 -13.00 -13.66 -2.45
CA PHE A 116 -11.72 -14.04 -3.04
C PHE A 116 -10.92 -12.81 -3.51
N PRO A 117 -9.62 -12.69 -3.17
CA PRO A 117 -8.78 -11.54 -3.50
C PRO A 117 -8.40 -11.56 -4.99
N GLY A 118 -9.38 -11.24 -5.82
CA GLY A 118 -9.32 -11.23 -7.26
C GLY A 118 -10.41 -10.31 -7.81
N GLY A 119 -10.11 -9.66 -8.93
CA GLY A 119 -10.98 -8.64 -9.51
C GLY A 119 -11.09 -8.72 -11.02
N VAL A 120 -12.08 -8.00 -11.54
CA VAL A 120 -12.22 -7.67 -12.96
C VAL A 120 -12.27 -6.16 -13.07
N VAL A 121 -11.39 -5.62 -13.91
CA VAL A 121 -11.26 -4.18 -14.18
C VAL A 121 -11.30 -3.93 -15.68
N CYS A 122 -11.84 -2.77 -16.06
CA CYS A 122 -11.95 -2.32 -17.44
C CYS A 122 -11.98 -0.80 -17.41
N GLU A 123 -11.05 -0.14 -18.10
CA GLU A 123 -11.06 1.31 -18.19
C GLU A 123 -12.28 1.81 -18.99
N ILE A 124 -12.81 2.95 -18.58
CA ILE A 124 -13.98 3.56 -19.24
C ILE A 124 -13.51 4.51 -20.32
N MET A 125 -13.98 4.29 -21.55
CA MET A 125 -13.77 5.15 -22.70
C MET A 125 -15.04 5.90 -23.05
N ASN A 126 -14.87 7.14 -23.50
CA ASN A 126 -15.91 7.94 -24.12
C ASN A 126 -16.36 7.34 -25.46
N ALA A 127 -17.49 7.84 -25.96
CA ALA A 127 -18.07 7.33 -27.21
C ALA A 127 -17.16 7.51 -28.43
N ASP A 128 -16.30 8.52 -28.41
CA ASP A 128 -15.30 8.84 -29.44
C ASP A 128 -14.00 8.02 -29.32
N GLY A 129 -13.90 7.14 -28.32
CA GLY A 129 -12.71 6.33 -28.06
C GLY A 129 -11.64 7.01 -27.19
N SER A 130 -11.85 8.25 -26.76
CA SER A 130 -10.97 8.89 -25.77
C SER A 130 -11.18 8.30 -24.36
N MET A 131 -10.19 8.41 -23.47
CA MET A 131 -10.36 7.96 -22.08
C MET A 131 -11.26 8.91 -21.31
N ALA A 132 -12.28 8.38 -20.63
CA ALA A 132 -13.16 9.16 -19.76
C ALA A 132 -12.37 9.80 -18.61
N ARG A 133 -12.65 11.06 -18.32
CA ARG A 133 -12.06 11.81 -17.20
C ARG A 133 -13.10 12.02 -16.11
N MET A 134 -12.68 12.66 -15.01
CA MET A 134 -13.50 12.75 -13.79
C MET A 134 -14.93 13.28 -14.05
N PRO A 135 -15.15 14.35 -14.82
CA PRO A 135 -16.50 14.79 -15.17
C PRO A 135 -17.33 13.74 -15.94
N ASP A 136 -16.70 13.03 -16.89
CA ASP A 136 -17.36 11.98 -17.67
C ASP A 136 -17.72 10.78 -16.78
N LEU A 137 -16.82 10.42 -15.87
CA LEU A 137 -16.96 9.30 -14.94
C LEU A 137 -18.07 9.55 -13.91
N GLU A 138 -18.27 10.79 -13.45
CA GLU A 138 -19.40 11.16 -12.59
C GLU A 138 -20.74 10.98 -13.30
N LEU A 139 -20.83 11.40 -14.56
CA LEU A 139 -22.01 11.20 -15.40
C LEU A 139 -22.26 9.72 -15.67
N PHE A 140 -21.20 8.96 -15.97
CA PHE A 140 -21.27 7.51 -16.18
C PHE A 140 -21.77 6.79 -14.92
N ALA A 141 -21.21 7.14 -13.76
CA ALA A 141 -21.58 6.58 -12.48
C ALA A 141 -23.06 6.86 -12.14
N ALA A 142 -23.51 8.10 -12.31
CA ALA A 142 -24.91 8.46 -12.09
C ALA A 142 -25.86 7.73 -13.05
N LYS A 143 -25.51 7.64 -14.34
CA LYS A 143 -26.32 6.95 -15.36
C LYS A 143 -26.54 5.47 -15.06
N HIS A 144 -25.52 4.81 -14.51
CA HIS A 144 -25.51 3.37 -14.28
C HIS A 144 -25.67 2.99 -12.80
N ASP A 145 -26.01 3.95 -11.93
CA ASP A 145 -26.13 3.80 -10.47
C ASP A 145 -24.90 3.12 -9.83
N LEU A 146 -23.72 3.57 -10.23
CA LEU A 146 -22.45 3.10 -9.69
C LEU A 146 -21.88 4.08 -8.66
N LYS A 147 -21.19 3.54 -7.66
CA LYS A 147 -20.39 4.37 -6.74
C LYS A 147 -19.03 4.68 -7.35
N ILE A 148 -18.50 5.83 -6.98
CA ILE A 148 -17.17 6.27 -7.38
C ILE A 148 -16.35 6.68 -6.17
N PHE A 149 -15.06 6.34 -6.19
CA PHE A 149 -14.09 6.71 -5.18
C PHE A 149 -12.70 6.76 -5.83
N SER A 150 -11.75 7.36 -5.12
CA SER A 150 -10.35 7.45 -5.53
C SER A 150 -9.48 6.43 -4.78
N ILE A 151 -8.40 5.97 -5.41
CA ILE A 151 -7.39 5.14 -4.74
C ILE A 151 -6.85 5.85 -3.48
N ALA A 152 -6.72 7.18 -3.51
CA ALA A 152 -6.32 7.96 -2.34
C ALA A 152 -7.30 7.81 -1.16
N GLN A 153 -8.62 7.78 -1.41
CA GLN A 153 -9.62 7.51 -0.37
C GLN A 153 -9.51 6.08 0.16
N LEU A 154 -9.23 5.09 -0.68
CA LEU A 154 -9.02 3.72 -0.25
C LEU A 154 -7.76 3.60 0.63
N ILE A 155 -6.65 4.22 0.22
CA ILE A 155 -5.41 4.30 1.03
C ILE A 155 -5.70 4.93 2.39
N ALA A 156 -6.43 6.06 2.42
CA ALA A 156 -6.79 6.72 3.66
C ALA A 156 -7.69 5.84 4.55
N HIS A 157 -8.66 5.16 3.95
CA HIS A 157 -9.54 4.23 4.66
C HIS A 157 -8.74 3.10 5.32
N ARG A 158 -7.93 2.37 4.54
CA ARG A 158 -7.12 1.25 5.06
C ARG A 158 -6.18 1.68 6.18
N ARG A 159 -5.54 2.85 6.06
CA ARG A 159 -4.64 3.38 7.11
C ARG A 159 -5.34 3.67 8.45
N ILE A 160 -6.64 3.95 8.44
CA ILE A 160 -7.42 4.28 9.64
C ILE A 160 -8.09 3.03 10.20
N THR A 161 -8.48 2.08 9.36
CA THR A 161 -9.26 0.90 9.77
C THR A 161 -8.44 -0.35 10.03
N GLU A 162 -7.23 -0.45 9.47
CA GLU A 162 -6.40 -1.65 9.58
C GLU A 162 -5.22 -1.46 10.55
N THR A 163 -4.87 -2.55 11.25
CA THR A 163 -3.63 -2.60 12.05
C THR A 163 -2.49 -3.04 11.15
N LEU A 164 -1.66 -2.09 10.72
CA LEU A 164 -0.57 -2.29 9.76
C LEU A 164 0.78 -2.59 10.41
N ILE A 165 0.80 -2.78 11.73
CA ILE A 165 2.01 -3.04 12.51
C ILE A 165 1.78 -4.19 13.47
N THR A 166 2.80 -5.01 13.70
CA THR A 166 2.77 -6.11 14.67
C THR A 166 3.83 -5.88 15.74
N ARG A 167 3.48 -6.09 17.01
CA ARG A 167 4.46 -6.13 18.12
C ARG A 167 5.28 -7.41 18.03
N VAL A 168 6.60 -7.28 18.01
CA VAL A 168 7.53 -8.40 17.79
C VAL A 168 8.30 -8.76 19.05
N ALA A 169 8.67 -7.77 19.86
CA ALA A 169 9.45 -7.97 21.07
C ALA A 169 9.21 -6.85 22.09
N GLU A 170 9.45 -7.14 23.36
CA GLU A 170 9.33 -6.18 24.47
C GLU A 170 10.43 -6.45 25.51
N ALA A 171 11.01 -5.38 26.06
CA ALA A 171 12.02 -5.47 27.11
C ALA A 171 12.06 -4.20 27.98
N ASN A 172 12.67 -4.29 29.16
CA ASN A 172 13.07 -3.12 29.93
C ASN A 172 14.44 -2.63 29.43
N LEU A 173 14.53 -1.34 29.10
CA LEU A 173 15.72 -0.68 28.60
C LEU A 173 16.19 0.38 29.62
N PRO A 174 17.25 0.09 30.38
CA PRO A 174 17.96 1.12 31.14
C PRO A 174 18.63 2.11 30.19
N THR A 175 18.37 3.40 30.38
CA THR A 175 18.98 4.50 29.63
C THR A 175 19.62 5.50 30.60
N LYS A 176 20.38 6.47 30.07
CA LYS A 176 20.94 7.56 30.89
C LYS A 176 19.88 8.48 31.51
N TYR A 177 18.63 8.42 31.06
CA TYR A 177 17.51 9.22 31.58
C TYR A 177 16.67 8.45 32.62
N GLY A 178 16.80 7.12 32.64
CA GLY A 178 15.98 6.22 33.45
C GLY A 178 15.65 4.94 32.70
N VAL A 179 14.80 4.10 33.30
CA VAL A 179 14.34 2.86 32.67
C VAL A 179 13.07 3.12 31.86
N ALA A 180 13.09 2.78 30.58
CA ALA A 180 11.90 2.73 29.73
C ALA A 180 11.57 1.29 29.38
N ARG A 181 10.33 1.03 29.00
CA ARG A 181 9.95 -0.19 28.31
C ARG A 181 10.13 0.02 26.81
N ILE A 182 10.96 -0.78 26.15
CA ILE A 182 11.13 -0.77 24.70
C ILE A 182 10.24 -1.85 24.07
N ILE A 183 9.53 -1.48 23.01
CA ILE A 183 8.68 -2.38 22.23
C ILE A 183 9.11 -2.29 20.77
N GLY A 184 9.46 -3.43 20.17
CA GLY A 184 9.76 -3.55 18.75
C GLY A 184 8.50 -3.80 17.93
N TYR A 185 8.34 -3.05 16.85
CA TYR A 185 7.24 -3.16 15.90
C TYR A 185 7.78 -3.49 14.50
N ARG A 186 7.02 -4.29 13.75
CA ARG A 186 7.26 -4.56 12.33
C ARG A 186 6.04 -4.11 11.52
N GLY A 187 6.27 -3.33 10.47
CA GLY A 187 5.24 -2.99 9.50
C GLY A 187 4.82 -4.19 8.64
N SER A 188 3.56 -4.24 8.22
CA SER A 188 3.08 -5.20 7.22
C SER A 188 3.43 -4.78 5.79
N ILE A 189 3.77 -3.50 5.59
CA ILE A 189 3.96 -2.86 4.28
C ILE A 189 5.37 -2.28 4.13
N ASP A 190 5.94 -1.72 5.20
CA ASP A 190 7.34 -1.32 5.21
C ASP A 190 8.23 -2.44 5.77
N GLU A 191 9.47 -2.48 5.32
CA GLU A 191 10.50 -3.40 5.86
C GLU A 191 11.13 -2.85 7.15
N GLY A 192 10.52 -1.83 7.77
CA GLY A 192 11.08 -1.10 8.90
C GLY A 192 10.86 -1.83 10.23
N GLU A 193 11.93 -2.04 10.98
CA GLU A 193 11.85 -2.49 12.39
C GLU A 193 11.75 -1.27 13.31
N HIS A 194 10.55 -0.80 13.60
CA HIS A 194 10.36 0.38 14.43
C HIS A 194 10.45 0.04 15.91
N ALA A 195 10.75 1.04 16.74
CA ALA A 195 10.76 0.88 18.20
C ALA A 195 9.91 1.96 18.86
N ALA A 196 9.26 1.62 19.96
CA ALA A 196 8.65 2.58 20.86
C ALA A 196 9.25 2.44 22.25
N LEU A 197 9.68 3.56 22.84
CA LEU A 197 10.04 3.66 24.24
C LEU A 197 8.85 4.20 25.01
N VAL A 198 8.46 3.48 26.06
CA VAL A 198 7.31 3.78 26.91
C VAL A 198 7.84 4.05 28.32
N VAL A 199 7.55 5.22 28.87
CA VAL A 199 8.01 5.66 30.19
C VAL A 199 6.82 5.79 31.14
N GLY A 200 6.82 5.04 32.25
CA GLY A 200 5.68 5.04 33.19
C GLY A 200 4.45 4.28 32.67
N GLU A 201 3.30 4.52 33.30
CA GLU A 201 2.03 3.89 32.96
C GLU A 201 0.96 4.96 32.69
N TRP A 202 0.11 4.71 31.71
CA TRP A 202 -1.02 5.57 31.34
C TRP A 202 -2.17 4.72 30.79
N LYS A 203 -3.39 5.26 30.83
CA LYS A 203 -4.62 4.62 30.39
C LYS A 203 -5.17 5.29 29.14
N ASN A 204 -6.13 4.62 28.49
CA ASN A 204 -6.82 5.20 27.36
C ASN A 204 -7.64 6.42 27.82
N GLY A 205 -7.45 7.57 27.15
CA GLY A 205 -8.04 8.85 27.52
C GLY A 205 -7.12 9.78 28.31
N ASP A 206 -5.96 9.31 28.77
CA ASP A 206 -4.96 10.18 29.41
C ASP A 206 -4.26 11.06 28.35
N GLU A 207 -3.90 12.29 28.72
CA GLU A 207 -3.00 13.11 27.91
C GLU A 207 -1.58 12.59 28.03
N VAL A 208 -1.03 12.05 26.94
CA VAL A 208 0.30 11.42 26.91
C VAL A 208 1.26 12.26 26.08
N MET A 209 2.42 12.59 26.66
CA MET A 209 3.49 13.24 25.91
C MET A 209 4.09 12.25 24.91
N VAL A 210 3.99 12.56 23.62
CA VAL A 210 4.50 11.69 22.55
C VAL A 210 5.47 12.44 21.64
N ARG A 211 6.61 11.80 21.36
CA ARG A 211 7.54 12.22 20.30
C ARG A 211 7.61 11.14 19.23
N VAL A 212 7.31 11.50 17.99
CA VAL A 212 7.65 10.68 16.82
C VAL A 212 8.99 11.17 16.27
N HIS A 213 9.98 10.29 16.22
CA HIS A 213 11.35 10.58 15.79
C HIS A 213 11.72 9.72 14.59
N SER A 214 12.10 10.37 13.48
CA SER A 214 12.65 9.68 12.31
C SER A 214 14.13 9.37 12.55
N GLU A 215 14.53 8.12 12.30
CA GLU A 215 15.91 7.67 12.40
C GLU A 215 16.88 8.58 11.62
N CYS A 216 17.96 8.93 12.29
CA CYS A 216 19.07 9.67 11.73
C CYS A 216 20.37 9.09 12.26
N LEU A 217 20.90 8.04 11.62
CA LEU A 217 22.11 7.34 12.07
C LEU A 217 23.27 8.32 12.35
N THR A 218 23.47 9.27 11.43
CA THR A 218 24.54 10.26 11.54
C THR A 218 24.37 11.21 12.73
N GLY A 219 23.14 11.62 13.05
CA GLY A 219 22.86 12.55 14.14
C GLY A 219 22.72 11.83 15.49
N ASP A 220 21.91 10.78 15.51
CA ASP A 220 21.50 10.06 16.71
C ASP A 220 22.63 9.19 17.28
N ALA A 221 23.36 8.47 16.42
CA ALA A 221 24.42 7.56 16.85
C ALA A 221 25.83 8.18 16.79
N PHE A 222 26.12 9.00 15.77
CA PHE A 222 27.46 9.56 15.57
C PHE A 222 27.61 11.03 16.00
N GLY A 223 26.54 11.70 16.43
CA GLY A 223 26.62 13.08 16.90
C GLY A 223 26.99 14.10 15.82
N SER A 224 26.52 13.88 14.58
CA SER A 224 26.83 14.78 13.46
C SER A 224 26.35 16.21 13.72
N LEU A 225 27.23 17.18 13.53
CA LEU A 225 26.93 18.63 13.61
C LEU A 225 26.29 19.20 12.33
N LYS A 226 26.06 18.36 11.29
CA LYS A 226 25.38 18.77 10.06
C LYS A 226 23.85 18.73 10.18
N CYS A 227 23.33 18.22 11.29
CA CYS A 227 21.92 18.19 11.64
C CYS A 227 21.77 18.24 13.16
N ASP A 228 20.58 18.58 13.64
CA ASP A 228 20.24 18.69 15.06
C ASP A 228 19.45 17.46 15.58
N CYS A 229 19.34 16.38 14.79
CA CYS A 229 18.50 15.22 15.14
C CYS A 229 18.88 14.57 16.48
N GLY A 230 20.17 14.43 16.76
CA GLY A 230 20.64 13.86 18.04
C GLY A 230 20.29 14.74 19.24
N GLU A 231 20.38 16.07 19.10
CA GLU A 231 19.98 17.03 20.12
C GLU A 231 18.46 17.01 20.35
N GLN A 232 17.67 16.93 19.27
CA GLN A 232 16.22 16.80 19.35
C GLN A 232 15.80 15.49 20.04
N LEU A 233 16.48 14.38 19.74
CA LEU A 233 16.23 13.09 20.39
C LEU A 233 16.56 13.17 21.88
N ASP A 234 17.72 13.72 22.23
CA ASP A 234 18.16 13.87 23.62
C ASP A 234 17.20 14.76 24.43
N MET A 235 16.78 15.90 23.86
CA MET A 235 15.80 16.80 24.49
C MET A 235 14.45 16.12 24.69
N ALA A 236 13.93 15.43 23.68
CA ALA A 236 12.65 14.73 23.79
C ALA A 236 12.70 13.64 24.87
N MET A 237 13.79 12.86 24.93
CA MET A 237 13.99 11.86 25.96
C MET A 237 14.01 12.49 27.36
N ARG A 238 14.76 13.58 27.58
CA ARG A 238 14.76 14.27 28.87
C ARG A 238 13.36 14.71 29.28
N MET A 239 12.63 15.40 28.39
CA MET A 239 11.29 15.90 28.68
C MET A 239 10.30 14.78 29.03
N ILE A 240 10.33 13.65 28.29
CA ILE A 240 9.45 12.51 28.56
C ILE A 240 9.76 11.88 29.92
N PHE A 241 11.04 11.70 30.25
CA PHE A 241 11.45 11.13 31.53
C PHE A 241 11.18 12.07 32.71
N GLU A 242 11.38 13.38 32.54
CA GLU A 242 11.04 14.41 33.54
C GLU A 242 9.53 14.49 33.79
N ASN A 243 8.72 14.29 32.74
CA ASN A 243 7.26 14.21 32.88
C ASN A 243 6.80 12.95 33.63
N GLY A 244 7.64 11.90 33.67
CA GLY A 244 7.35 10.62 34.33
C GLY A 244 6.38 9.71 33.56
N SER A 245 5.66 10.24 32.56
CA SER A 245 4.82 9.48 31.64
C SER A 245 5.01 9.95 30.19
N GLY A 246 5.09 9.03 29.23
CA GLY A 246 5.13 9.38 27.81
C GLY A 246 5.75 8.32 26.90
N ALA A 247 5.71 8.59 25.59
CA ALA A 247 6.24 7.67 24.58
C ALA A 247 7.15 8.36 23.56
N LEU A 248 8.23 7.69 23.17
CA LEU A 248 9.03 8.04 22.01
C LEU A 248 8.93 6.93 20.96
N VAL A 249 8.39 7.26 19.78
CA VAL A 249 8.31 6.35 18.63
C VAL A 249 9.50 6.63 17.72
N TYR A 250 10.41 5.66 17.61
CA TYR A 250 11.58 5.72 16.74
C TYR A 250 11.30 4.97 15.44
N LEU A 251 11.04 5.73 14.38
CA LEU A 251 10.75 5.21 13.05
C LEU A 251 12.05 5.02 12.27
N ARG A 252 12.37 3.78 11.90
CA ARG A 252 13.53 3.43 11.05
C ARG A 252 13.30 3.83 9.60
N GLN A 253 13.43 5.11 9.33
CA GLN A 253 13.23 5.74 8.02
C GLN A 253 14.30 6.78 7.74
N GLU A 254 15.56 6.33 7.61
CA GLU A 254 16.71 7.19 7.38
C GLU A 254 16.49 8.22 6.27
N GLY A 255 16.77 9.49 6.59
CA GLY A 255 16.58 10.61 5.68
C GLY A 255 15.13 10.80 5.20
N ARG A 256 14.14 10.41 6.01
CA ARG A 256 12.70 10.45 5.66
C ARG A 256 12.39 9.59 4.42
N GLY A 257 13.03 8.42 4.34
CA GLY A 257 12.81 7.44 3.29
C GLY A 257 13.75 7.55 2.08
N ILE A 258 14.64 8.54 2.01
CA ILE A 258 15.65 8.60 0.93
C ILE A 258 16.79 7.59 1.13
N GLY A 259 16.96 7.09 2.36
CA GLY A 259 17.98 6.12 2.73
C GLY A 259 19.36 6.72 3.01
N LEU A 260 20.16 5.97 3.77
CA LEU A 260 21.48 6.40 4.27
C LEU A 260 22.43 6.80 3.14
N HIS A 261 22.50 6.01 2.07
CA HIS A 261 23.44 6.25 0.97
C HIS A 261 23.18 7.58 0.26
N ASN A 262 21.91 7.93 0.03
CA ASN A 262 21.55 9.19 -0.63
C ASN A 262 21.77 10.39 0.29
N LYS A 263 21.51 10.23 1.59
CA LYS A 263 21.85 11.24 2.59
C LYS A 263 23.35 11.52 2.63
N ILE A 264 24.20 10.49 2.63
CA ILE A 264 25.66 10.66 2.60
C ILE A 264 26.10 11.37 1.32
N LYS A 265 25.54 11.02 0.15
CA LYS A 265 25.82 11.75 -1.11
C LYS A 265 25.46 13.24 -1.01
N ALA A 266 24.38 13.59 -0.31
CA ALA A 266 23.98 14.98 -0.12
C ALA A 266 24.99 15.78 0.73
N PHE A 267 25.73 15.14 1.64
CA PHE A 267 26.78 15.82 2.42
C PHE A 267 27.95 16.34 1.58
N VAL A 268 28.19 15.76 0.41
CA VAL A 268 29.22 16.24 -0.52
C VAL A 268 28.78 17.55 -1.18
N ARG A 269 27.47 17.72 -1.42
CA ARG A 269 26.88 18.92 -2.04
C ARG A 269 26.74 20.09 -1.08
N SER A 270 26.69 19.82 0.23
CA SER A 270 26.53 20.84 1.27
C SER A 270 27.87 21.41 1.78
N THR A 271 28.97 21.28 1.03
CA THR A 271 30.32 21.73 1.41
C THR A 271 30.53 23.25 1.31
N GLY A 272 29.45 24.04 1.19
CA GLY A 272 29.52 25.49 1.05
C GLY A 272 28.35 26.24 1.68
N ALA A 273 28.15 26.11 3.00
CA ALA A 273 27.51 27.11 3.86
C ALA A 273 27.68 26.65 5.32
N GLY A 274 27.79 27.61 6.26
CA GLY A 274 27.80 27.37 7.72
C GLY A 274 26.51 26.71 8.21
N PRO A 275 26.15 26.82 9.51
CA PRO A 275 24.97 26.16 10.08
C PRO A 275 23.68 26.74 9.46
N GLY A 276 23.33 26.25 8.27
CA GLY A 276 22.08 26.51 7.59
C GLY A 276 21.05 25.61 8.23
N HIS A 277 20.27 26.17 9.15
CA HIS A 277 19.05 25.57 9.65
C HIS A 277 18.25 25.00 8.46
N TYR A 278 18.14 23.68 8.38
CA TYR A 278 17.00 23.07 7.71
C TYR A 278 15.79 23.48 8.53
N ARG A 279 15.12 24.58 8.13
CA ARG A 279 13.88 25.03 8.77
C ARG A 279 12.96 23.83 8.91
N SER A 280 12.62 23.53 10.15
CA SER A 280 11.53 22.66 10.54
C SER A 280 10.27 23.05 9.77
N GLN A 281 9.91 22.25 8.77
CA GLN A 281 8.55 22.27 8.27
C GLN A 281 7.72 21.53 9.31
N CYS A 282 7.18 22.30 10.27
CA CYS A 282 6.10 21.88 11.14
C CYS A 282 4.96 21.30 10.29
N CYS A 283 4.51 20.12 10.71
CA CYS A 283 3.17 19.56 10.54
C CYS A 283 2.49 19.79 9.18
N ALA A 284 2.44 18.73 8.37
CA ALA A 284 1.32 18.50 7.47
C ALA A 284 0.71 17.14 7.82
N GLY A 285 -0.51 17.17 8.38
CA GLY A 285 -1.45 16.05 8.29
C GLY A 285 -1.64 15.17 9.51
N VAL A 286 -2.11 15.72 10.62
CA VAL A 286 -3.07 15.01 11.50
C VAL A 286 -4.24 15.98 11.70
N PRO A 287 -5.42 15.73 11.11
CA PRO A 287 -6.63 16.47 11.49
C PRO A 287 -7.06 16.03 12.88
N ALA A 288 -7.60 16.98 13.64
CA ALA A 288 -8.34 16.74 14.88
C ALA A 288 -9.55 15.82 14.64
#